data_AF-A0A0Q6CIF9-F1
#
_entry.id   AF-A0A0Q6CIF9-F1
#
_cell.length_a   1.000
_cell.length_b   1.000
_cell.length_c   1.000
_cell.angle_alpha   90.00
_cell.angle_beta   90.00
_cell.angle_gamma   90.00
#
_symmetry.space_group_name_H-M   'P 1'
#
loop_
_entity.id
_entity.type
_entity.pdbx_description
1 polymer ?
#
loop_
_entity_poly.entity_id
_entity_poly.type
_entity_poly.pdbx_seq_one_letter_code
_entity_poly.pdbx_strand_id
1 'polypeptide(L)'
;MTSVDRELRDLIRDVIAAELIAAGSPEMAVASAVAENGQASLNAAQREIWETRVLPILSKPLNEQIAIAAIIRRGGYVPRKIEI
;
A
#
# COMPACT_ATOMS: atom_id res chain seq x y z
N MET A 1 -10.06 21.22 11.51
CA MET A 1 -10.01 20.44 10.26
C MET A 1 -8.61 19.85 10.17
N THR A 2 -8.47 18.56 10.45
CA THR A 2 -7.21 17.84 10.22
C THR A 2 -7.05 17.72 8.71
N SER A 3 -6.14 18.51 8.12
CA SER A 3 -5.81 18.42 6.71
C SER A 3 -5.41 16.98 6.42
N VAL A 4 -6.07 16.34 5.45
CA VAL A 4 -5.63 15.03 4.94
C VAL A 4 -4.18 15.19 4.50
N ASP A 5 -3.31 14.31 4.98
CA ASP A 5 -1.89 14.33 4.65
C ASP A 5 -1.73 14.09 3.14
N ARG A 6 -1.23 15.10 2.44
CA ARG A 6 -1.08 15.07 0.98
C ARG A 6 -0.04 14.04 0.56
N GLU A 7 1.06 13.93 1.29
CA GLU A 7 2.14 12.99 0.96
C GLU A 7 1.65 11.55 1.10
N LEU A 8 0.93 11.25 2.19
CA LEU A 8 0.33 9.94 2.39
C LEU A 8 -0.70 9.60 1.30
N ARG A 9 -1.55 10.57 0.93
CA ARG A 9 -2.53 10.39 -0.14
C ARG A 9 -1.86 10.09 -1.47
N ASP A 10 -0.84 10.86 -1.82
CA ASP A 10 -0.13 10.72 -3.09
C ASP A 10 0.61 9.36 -3.13
N LEU A 11 1.23 8.93 -2.02
CA LEU A 11 1.81 7.58 -1.88
C LEU A 11 0.78 6.45 -2.08
N ILE A 12 -0.41 6.56 -1.46
CA ILE A 12 -1.47 5.55 -1.63
C ILE A 12 -1.90 5.45 -3.10
N ARG A 13 -2.03 6.58 -3.79
CA ARG A 13 -2.38 6.61 -5.21
C ARG A 13 -1.33 5.89 -6.06
N ASP A 14 -0.06 6.15 -5.81
CA ASP A 14 1.03 5.51 -6.56
C ASP A 14 1.07 4.00 -6.32
N VAL A 15 0.85 3.55 -5.08
CA VAL A 15 0.77 2.11 -4.72
C VAL A 15 -0.39 1.41 -5.41
N ILE A 16 -1.57 2.05 -5.48
CA ILE A 16 -2.74 1.51 -6.19
C ILE A 16 -2.47 1.48 -7.70
N ALA A 17 -1.92 2.56 -8.28
CA ALA A 17 -1.60 2.64 -9.70
C ALA A 17 -0.53 1.62 -10.14
N ALA A 18 0.38 1.26 -9.23
CA ALA A 18 1.38 0.22 -9.42
C ALA A 18 0.83 -1.21 -9.27
N GLU A 19 -0.47 -1.37 -8.98
CA GLU A 19 -1.15 -2.65 -8.72
C GLU A 19 -0.52 -3.43 -7.56
N LEU A 20 0.08 -2.74 -6.59
CA LEU A 20 0.68 -3.37 -5.40
C LEU A 20 -0.36 -3.79 -4.36
N ILE A 21 -1.58 -3.25 -4.48
CA ILE A 21 -2.77 -3.68 -3.75
C ILE A 21 -3.75 -4.26 -4.76
N ALA A 22 -4.28 -5.45 -4.46
CA ALA A 22 -5.22 -6.12 -5.34
C ALA A 22 -6.50 -5.31 -5.53
N ALA A 23 -6.96 -5.19 -6.78
CA ALA A 23 -8.19 -4.48 -7.11
C ALA A 23 -9.41 -5.12 -6.42
N GLY A 24 -10.30 -4.29 -5.87
CA GLY A 24 -11.49 -4.74 -5.16
C GLY A 24 -11.23 -5.40 -3.80
N SER A 25 -9.97 -5.43 -3.34
CA SER A 25 -9.63 -5.97 -2.02
C SER A 25 -10.08 -5.05 -0.87
N PRO A 26 -10.29 -5.61 0.33
CA PRO A 26 -10.51 -4.83 1.55
C PRO A 26 -9.38 -3.82 1.80
N GLU A 27 -8.13 -4.17 1.49
CA GLU A 27 -6.97 -3.27 1.60
C GLU A 27 -7.10 -2.05 0.69
N MET A 28 -7.54 -2.25 -0.56
CA MET A 28 -7.75 -1.14 -1.49
C MET A 28 -8.83 -0.20 -0.96
N ALA A 29 -9.95 -0.74 -0.46
CA ALA A 29 -11.03 0.05 0.10
C ALA A 29 -10.55 0.87 1.32
N VAL A 30 -9.78 0.26 2.22
CA VAL A 30 -9.22 0.94 3.41
C VAL A 30 -8.18 1.98 3.01
N ALA A 31 -7.28 1.67 2.07
CA ALA A 31 -6.27 2.62 1.59
C ALA A 31 -6.92 3.84 0.93
N SER A 32 -7.92 3.63 0.06
CA SER A 32 -8.70 4.72 -0.54
C SER A 32 -9.43 5.55 0.51
N ALA A 33 -10.03 4.92 1.52
CA ALA A 33 -10.70 5.63 2.60
C ALA A 33 -9.73 6.54 3.38
N VAL A 34 -8.51 6.09 3.66
CA VAL A 34 -7.47 6.91 4.29
C VAL A 34 -7.01 8.05 3.38
N ALA A 35 -6.86 7.80 2.08
CA ALA A 35 -6.45 8.80 1.11
C ALA A 35 -7.48 9.93 0.96
N GLU A 36 -8.77 9.62 1.12
CA GLU A 36 -9.88 10.57 0.99
C GLU A 36 -10.23 11.28 2.30
N ASN A 37 -10.24 10.55 3.41
CA ASN A 37 -10.83 11.01 4.68
C ASN A 37 -9.82 11.06 5.84
N GLY A 38 -8.59 10.59 5.62
CA GLY A 38 -7.55 10.46 6.64
C GLY A 38 -7.72 9.24 7.55
N GLN A 39 -6.66 8.87 8.28
CA GLN A 39 -6.64 7.68 9.14
C GLN A 39 -7.64 7.75 10.31
N ALA A 40 -8.04 8.96 10.72
CA ALA A 40 -8.99 9.16 11.82
C ALA A 40 -10.41 8.67 11.48
N SER A 41 -10.74 8.47 10.20
CA SER A 41 -12.05 7.99 9.77
C SER A 41 -12.22 6.47 9.89
N LEU A 42 -11.15 5.73 10.20
CA LEU A 42 -11.18 4.27 10.22
C LEU A 42 -11.85 3.75 11.49
N ASN A 43 -12.80 2.81 11.33
CA ASN A 43 -13.31 2.00 12.43
C ASN A 43 -12.29 0.93 12.87
N ALA A 44 -12.59 0.18 13.95
CA ALA A 44 -11.66 -0.80 14.52
C ALA A 44 -11.22 -1.89 13.52
N ALA A 45 -12.14 -2.45 12.74
CA ALA A 45 -11.81 -3.48 11.75
C ALA A 45 -11.00 -2.93 10.57
N GLN A 46 -11.32 -1.72 10.11
CA GLN A 46 -10.55 -1.05 9.07
C GLN A 46 -9.15 -0.67 9.55
N ARG A 47 -9.03 -0.26 10.82
CA ARG A 47 -7.74 0.05 11.44
C ARG A 47 -6.86 -1.19 11.53
N GLU A 48 -7.41 -2.35 11.87
CA GLU A 48 -6.67 -3.61 11.84
C GLU A 48 -6.14 -3.92 10.44
N ILE A 49 -6.98 -3.79 9.40
CA ILE A 49 -6.56 -3.98 8.00
C ILE A 49 -5.47 -2.96 7.62
N TRP A 50 -5.65 -1.71 7.99
CA TRP A 50 -4.69 -0.64 7.73
C TRP A 50 -3.32 -0.98 8.33
N GLU A 51 -3.28 -1.32 9.62
CA GLU A 51 -2.04 -1.55 10.36
C GLU A 51 -1.34 -2.84 9.95
N THR A 52 -2.09 -3.91 9.71
CA THR A 52 -1.52 -5.26 9.48
C THR A 52 -1.24 -5.56 8.01
N ARG A 53 -1.99 -4.97 7.08
CA ARG A 53 -1.94 -5.32 5.64
C ARG A 53 -1.53 -4.16 4.76
N VAL A 54 -2.02 -2.94 5.03
CA VAL A 54 -1.74 -1.78 4.17
C VAL A 54 -0.41 -1.11 4.53
N LEU A 55 -0.18 -0.78 5.82
CA LEU A 55 1.06 -0.12 6.26
C LEU A 55 2.34 -0.87 5.85
N PRO A 56 2.43 -2.21 5.90
CA PRO A 56 3.63 -2.91 5.44
C PRO A 56 3.94 -2.72 3.95
N ILE A 57 2.94 -2.45 3.12
CA ILE A 57 3.10 -2.11 1.70
C ILE A 57 3.61 -0.68 1.59
N LEU A 58 2.99 0.28 2.29
CA LEU A 58 3.37 1.69 2.24
C LEU A 58 4.76 1.96 2.83
N SER A 59 5.19 1.18 3.82
CA SER A 59 6.48 1.34 4.51
C SER A 59 7.68 0.86 3.69
N LYS A 60 7.47 0.22 2.53
CA LYS A 60 8.56 -0.28 1.68
C LYS A 60 8.86 0.71 0.55
N PRO A 61 10.12 0.85 0.11
CA PRO A 61 10.44 1.69 -1.05
C PRO A 61 9.66 1.26 -2.30
N LEU A 62 8.90 2.19 -2.89
CA LEU A 62 8.00 1.88 -4.01
C LEU A 62 8.74 1.24 -5.20
N ASN A 63 9.94 1.74 -5.50
CA ASN A 63 10.80 1.31 -6.60
C ASN A 63 11.14 -0.19 -6.48
N GLU A 64 11.47 -0.63 -5.26
CA GLU A 64 11.81 -2.02 -4.96
C GLU A 64 10.57 -2.92 -5.12
N GLN A 65 9.41 -2.46 -4.65
CA GLN A 65 8.16 -3.20 -4.76
C GLN A 65 7.73 -3.39 -6.21
N ILE A 66 7.81 -2.35 -7.04
CA ILE A 66 7.48 -2.43 -8.47
C ILE A 66 8.41 -3.41 -9.18
N ALA A 67 9.72 -3.37 -8.89
CA ALA A 67 10.69 -4.30 -9.47
C ALA A 67 10.38 -5.76 -9.09
N ILE A 68 10.11 -6.02 -7.80
CA ILE A 68 9.71 -7.33 -7.30
C ILE A 68 8.42 -7.81 -8.00
N ALA A 69 7.39 -6.97 -8.06
CA ALA A 69 6.12 -7.30 -8.71
C ALA A 69 6.29 -7.59 -10.21
N ALA A 70 7.15 -6.85 -10.90
CA ALA A 70 7.48 -7.10 -12.31
C ALA A 70 8.18 -8.45 -12.52
N ILE A 71 9.10 -8.84 -11.62
CA ILE A 71 9.77 -10.14 -11.67
C ILE A 71 8.76 -11.28 -11.47
N ILE A 72 7.91 -11.18 -10.45
CA ILE A 72 6.89 -12.19 -10.14
C ILE A 72 5.91 -12.36 -11.32
N ARG A 73 5.42 -11.26 -11.91
CA ARG A 73 4.52 -11.30 -13.08
C ARG A 73 5.13 -11.99 -14.30
N ARG A 74 6.46 -11.96 -14.46
CA ARG A 74 7.18 -12.64 -15.54
C ARG A 74 7.48 -14.12 -15.25
N GLY A 75 6.98 -14.66 -14.14
CA GLY A 75 7.28 -16.02 -13.68
C GLY A 75 8.70 -16.17 -13.11
N GLY A 76 9.37 -15.07 -12.82
CA GLY A 76 10.71 -15.06 -12.26
C GLY A 76 10.72 -15.34 -10.76
N TYR A 77 11.80 -15.96 -10.29
CA TYR A 77 12.09 -16.12 -8.87
C TYR A 77 12.66 -14.81 -8.29
N VAL A 78 12.11 -14.36 -7.16
CA VAL A 78 12.67 -13.25 -6.37
C VAL A 78 13.45 -13.84 -5.20
N PRO A 79 14.79 -13.69 -5.16
CA PRO A 79 15.59 -14.16 -4.03
C PRO A 79 15.21 -13.43 -2.74
N ARG A 80 15.01 -14.18 -1.66
CA ARG A 80 14.88 -13.58 -0.32
C ARG A 80 16.27 -13.18 0.17
N LYS A 81 16.57 -11.87 0.04
CA LYS A 81 17.78 -11.14 0.49
C LYS A 81 19.03 -11.31 -0.39
N ILE A 82 19.52 -10.18 -0.88
CA ILE A 82 20.97 -9.95 -1.04
C ILE A 82 21.35 -9.17 0.22
N GLU A 83 22.08 -9.80 1.13
CA GLU A 83 22.81 -9.08 2.17
C GLU A 83 23.98 -8.38 1.47
N ILE A 84 24.06 -7.05 1.60
CA ILE A 84 25.19 -6.24 1.17
C ILE A 84 26.08 -6.01 2.39
#